data_AF-A0A1Y2SNG2-F1
#
_entry.id   AF-A0A1Y2SNG2-F1
#
_cell.length_a   1.000
_cell.length_b   1.000
_cell.length_c   1.000
_cell.angle_alpha   90.00
_cell.angle_beta   90.00
_cell.angle_gamma   90.00
#
_symmetry.space_group_name_H-M   'P 1'
#
loop_
_entity.id
_entity.type
_entity.pdbx_description
1 polymer ?
#
loop_
_entity_poly.entity_id
_entity_poly.type
_entity_poly.pdbx_seq_one_letter_code
_entity_poly.pdbx_strand_id
1 'polypeptide(L)'
;MPSRTMRTTAVFAFFISLIFTGLSYASTSTSKMEEYSHNGIQKNLPDLRKYPSGTPRKKAFLNVVVPVIDKHNQKIMQDRKWLLAHQKTRSWSAQDINRLQKICMDYKMTCNSPKQVSWSQLLSRVDIVPTHFVATQAAAESGWGTSELAQKNNNLFGMRCGSCGKTKGKVKGYSVYHSIDASVIAYMKNLNTHRAYESLRSSRATQRTTQKPLNTSKLIDNLNGYSELGADYNRYLHQVFNGNKQLISQVQELAIQ
;
A
#
# COMPACT_ATOMS: atom_id res chain seq x y z
N MET A 1 -23.32 -20.26 -25.91
CA MET A 1 -23.14 -19.31 -24.78
C MET A 1 -23.45 -20.05 -23.50
N PRO A 2 -22.47 -20.18 -22.59
CA PRO A 2 -22.72 -19.85 -21.19
C PRO A 2 -21.58 -19.05 -20.53
N SER A 3 -21.97 -18.08 -19.69
CA SER A 3 -21.37 -17.66 -18.42
C SER A 3 -19.84 -17.52 -18.33
N ARG A 4 -19.33 -16.34 -18.74
CA ARG A 4 -18.02 -15.82 -18.34
C ARG A 4 -18.16 -14.93 -17.10
N THR A 5 -18.20 -15.53 -15.91
CA THR A 5 -18.04 -14.79 -14.65
C THR A 5 -17.11 -15.53 -13.71
N MET A 6 -16.07 -14.80 -13.29
CA MET A 6 -15.16 -15.12 -12.17
C MET A 6 -14.11 -16.21 -12.41
N ARG A 7 -13.14 -15.92 -13.29
CA ARG A 7 -11.76 -16.36 -13.06
C ARG A 7 -11.06 -15.32 -12.18
N THR A 8 -10.86 -15.66 -10.93
CA THR A 8 -10.03 -14.93 -9.97
C THR A 8 -8.59 -14.87 -10.47
N THR A 9 -8.16 -13.74 -11.03
CA THR A 9 -6.75 -13.44 -11.25
C THR A 9 -6.16 -12.83 -9.98
N ALA A 10 -6.17 -13.58 -8.88
CA ALA A 10 -5.33 -13.28 -7.72
C ALA A 10 -4.15 -14.25 -7.75
N VAL A 11 -3.34 -14.15 -8.81
CA VAL A 11 -2.05 -14.86 -8.91
C VAL A 11 -0.99 -13.87 -8.45
N PHE A 12 -0.74 -13.85 -7.14
CA PHE A 12 0.39 -13.17 -6.51
C PHE A 12 1.34 -14.24 -5.97
N ALA A 13 2.30 -14.60 -6.81
CA ALA A 13 3.53 -15.25 -6.41
C ALA A 13 4.63 -14.77 -7.36
N PHE A 14 5.73 -14.26 -6.80
CA PHE A 14 6.98 -15.01 -6.88
C PHE A 14 7.96 -14.54 -5.80
N PHE A 15 8.44 -15.50 -5.02
CA PHE A 15 9.70 -15.40 -4.28
C PHE A 15 10.85 -15.22 -5.29
N ILE A 16 11.67 -14.20 -5.09
CA ILE A 16 13.07 -14.33 -5.51
C ILE A 16 13.73 -15.20 -4.44
N SER A 17 13.92 -16.49 -4.74
CA SER A 17 14.76 -17.35 -3.92
C SER A 17 16.20 -16.85 -4.02
N LEU A 18 16.67 -16.12 -3.01
CA LEU A 18 18.08 -15.79 -2.83
C LEU A 18 18.59 -16.60 -1.65
N ILE A 19 19.11 -17.79 -1.93
CA ILE A 19 20.01 -18.50 -1.03
C ILE A 19 21.31 -17.68 -1.00
N PHE A 20 21.48 -16.82 0.01
CA PHE A 20 22.77 -16.20 0.29
C PHE A 20 23.57 -17.15 1.19
N THR A 21 24.28 -18.10 0.61
CA THR A 21 25.48 -18.67 1.24
C THR A 21 26.67 -17.85 0.76
N GLY A 22 26.97 -16.76 1.48
CA GLY A 22 28.14 -15.94 1.24
C GLY A 22 28.82 -15.66 2.57
N LEU A 23 30.03 -16.19 2.74
CA LEU A 23 30.92 -15.84 3.84
C LEU A 23 31.13 -14.33 3.88
N SER A 24 30.82 -13.72 5.03
CA SER A 24 31.07 -12.31 5.29
C SER A 24 32.58 -12.05 5.38
N TYR A 25 33.16 -11.48 4.33
CA TYR A 25 34.39 -10.68 4.47
C TYR A 25 33.98 -9.23 4.66
N ALA A 26 34.10 -8.74 5.90
CA ALA A 26 33.94 -7.33 6.22
C ALA A 26 35.11 -6.55 5.62
N SER A 27 34.85 -5.79 4.55
CA SER A 27 35.77 -4.77 4.07
C SER A 27 35.30 -3.41 4.59
N THR A 28 36.04 -2.85 5.53
CA THR A 28 35.86 -1.49 6.05
C THR A 28 36.42 -0.50 5.03
N SER A 29 35.56 0.03 4.16
CA SER A 29 35.82 1.30 3.47
C SER A 29 34.81 2.35 3.93
N THR A 30 35.30 3.30 4.72
CA THR A 30 34.58 4.49 5.16
C THR A 30 34.48 5.48 4.00
N SER A 31 33.51 5.26 3.12
CA SER A 31 33.06 6.32 2.20
C SER A 31 32.20 7.31 2.98
N LYS A 32 32.49 8.61 2.84
CA LYS A 32 31.69 9.70 3.41
C LYS A 32 30.23 9.50 2.99
N MET A 33 29.37 9.28 3.98
CA MET A 33 27.95 9.03 3.77
C MET A 33 27.27 10.33 3.36
N GLU A 34 26.82 10.39 2.11
CA GLU A 34 25.87 11.41 1.67
C GLU A 34 24.50 11.06 2.25
N GLU A 35 24.08 11.78 3.28
CA GLU A 35 22.75 11.68 3.85
C GLU A 35 21.73 12.15 2.82
N TYR A 36 20.77 11.28 2.49
CA TYR A 36 19.78 11.58 1.46
C TYR A 36 18.86 12.71 1.94
N SER A 37 19.05 13.89 1.35
CA SER A 37 18.28 15.11 1.64
C SER A 37 16.92 15.11 0.91
N HIS A 38 15.87 15.40 1.67
CA HIS A 38 14.48 15.42 1.25
C HIS A 38 14.11 16.71 0.47
N ASN A 39 14.58 16.85 -0.77
CA ASN A 39 14.14 17.95 -1.64
C ASN A 39 13.16 17.44 -2.72
N GLY A 40 11.90 17.28 -2.33
CA GLY A 40 10.76 17.10 -3.24
C GLY A 40 10.21 15.67 -3.36
N ILE A 41 8.95 15.57 -3.81
CA ILE A 41 8.29 14.28 -4.12
C ILE A 41 9.00 13.65 -5.32
N GLN A 42 9.79 12.61 -5.08
CA GLN A 42 10.47 11.90 -6.15
C GLN A 42 9.47 11.20 -7.07
N LYS A 43 9.49 11.58 -8.34
CA LYS A 43 8.64 10.96 -9.36
C LYS A 43 8.94 9.46 -9.49
N ASN A 44 10.21 9.05 -9.48
CA ASN A 44 10.62 7.65 -9.59
C ASN A 44 11.46 7.23 -8.39
N LEU A 45 11.60 5.92 -8.15
CA LEU A 45 12.61 5.44 -7.20
C LEU A 45 14.02 5.87 -7.68
N PRO A 46 14.91 6.28 -6.76
CA PRO A 46 16.32 6.41 -7.10
C PRO A 46 16.90 5.02 -7.34
N ASP A 47 18.09 4.96 -7.94
CA ASP A 47 18.83 3.70 -8.01
C ASP A 47 19.34 3.30 -6.62
N LEU A 48 18.51 2.53 -5.91
CA LEU A 48 18.75 2.13 -4.54
C LEU A 48 19.92 1.15 -4.38
N ARG A 49 20.47 0.62 -5.49
CA ARG A 49 21.66 -0.23 -5.46
C ARG A 49 22.93 0.54 -5.18
N LYS A 50 22.92 1.88 -5.36
CA LYS A 50 24.01 2.77 -4.96
C LYS A 50 24.23 2.82 -3.45
N TYR A 51 23.23 2.45 -2.66
CA TYR A 51 23.35 2.34 -1.21
C TYR A 51 23.79 0.92 -0.79
N PRO A 52 24.66 0.79 0.23
CA PRO A 52 25.01 -0.49 0.81
C PRO A 52 23.77 -1.29 1.24
N SER A 53 23.81 -2.61 1.07
CA SER A 53 22.75 -3.49 1.52
C SER A 53 22.52 -3.37 3.04
N GLY A 54 21.30 -3.66 3.49
CA GLY A 54 20.91 -3.52 4.89
C GLY A 54 20.32 -2.15 5.18
N THR A 55 20.58 -1.62 6.38
CA THR A 55 19.93 -0.41 6.91
C THR A 55 20.03 0.82 5.99
N PRO A 56 21.18 1.15 5.36
CA PRO A 56 21.28 2.33 4.50
C PRO A 56 20.29 2.30 3.33
N ARG A 57 20.26 1.20 2.57
CA ARG A 57 19.31 1.02 1.46
C ARG A 57 17.86 1.00 1.93
N LYS A 58 17.57 0.34 3.05
CA LYS A 58 16.23 0.30 3.64
C LYS A 58 15.73 1.70 4.00
N LYS A 59 16.57 2.54 4.62
CA LYS A 59 16.26 3.95 4.91
C LYS A 59 16.00 4.74 3.64
N ALA A 60 16.87 4.64 2.64
CA ALA A 60 16.69 5.33 1.37
C ALA A 60 15.37 4.95 0.68
N PHE A 61 14.98 3.67 0.70
CA PHE A 61 13.69 3.21 0.21
C PHE A 61 12.52 3.80 1.02
N LEU A 62 12.58 3.71 2.35
CA LEU A 62 11.52 4.17 3.24
C LEU A 62 11.31 5.69 3.15
N ASN A 63 12.38 6.48 3.02
CA ASN A 63 12.30 7.94 2.83
C ASN A 63 11.48 8.32 1.58
N VAL A 64 11.47 7.48 0.54
CA VAL A 64 10.63 7.70 -0.64
C VAL A 64 9.18 7.29 -0.39
N VAL A 65 8.96 6.13 0.24
CA VAL A 65 7.64 5.48 0.29
C VAL A 65 6.78 5.95 1.46
N VAL A 66 7.35 6.17 2.64
CA VAL A 66 6.60 6.53 3.86
C VAL A 66 5.86 7.86 3.73
N PRO A 67 6.47 8.96 3.26
CA PRO A 67 5.76 10.24 3.14
C PRO A 67 4.55 10.17 2.20
N VAL A 68 4.65 9.37 1.13
CA VAL A 68 3.56 9.14 0.18
C VAL A 68 2.39 8.40 0.83
N ILE A 69 2.69 7.34 1.60
CA ILE A 69 1.67 6.59 2.33
C ILE A 69 0.94 7.50 3.32
N ASP A 70 1.70 8.30 4.09
CA ASP A 70 1.16 9.17 5.13
C ASP A 70 0.30 10.28 4.54
N LYS A 71 0.78 10.93 3.47
CA LYS A 71 0.00 11.93 2.73
C LYS A 71 -1.32 11.34 2.20
N HIS A 72 -1.30 10.11 1.67
CA HIS A 72 -2.53 9.48 1.21
C HIS A 72 -3.46 9.09 2.37
N ASN A 73 -2.92 8.57 3.46
CA ASN A 73 -3.68 8.28 4.68
C ASN A 73 -4.32 9.53 5.29
N GLN A 74 -3.66 10.68 5.26
CA GLN A 74 -4.24 11.96 5.67
C GLN A 74 -5.47 12.30 4.82
N LYS A 75 -5.40 12.16 3.49
CA LYS A 75 -6.55 12.38 2.60
C LYS A 75 -7.71 11.41 2.90
N ILE A 76 -7.40 10.12 3.09
CA ILE A 76 -8.41 9.12 3.44
C ILE A 76 -9.08 9.48 4.78
N MET A 77 -8.29 9.90 5.77
CA MET A 77 -8.80 10.29 7.08
C MET A 77 -9.66 11.55 7.03
N GLN A 78 -9.33 12.52 6.17
CA GLN A 78 -10.18 13.69 5.92
C GLN A 78 -11.55 13.30 5.36
N ASP A 79 -11.57 12.39 4.37
CA ASP A 79 -12.83 11.88 3.81
C ASP A 79 -13.62 11.11 4.87
N ARG A 80 -12.95 10.24 5.64
CA ARG A 80 -13.59 9.48 6.73
C ARG A 80 -14.20 10.40 7.79
N LYS A 81 -13.46 11.40 8.27
CA LYS A 81 -13.94 12.37 9.27
C LYS A 81 -15.16 13.12 8.75
N TRP A 82 -15.11 13.56 7.50
CA TRP A 82 -16.25 14.22 6.87
C TRP A 82 -17.48 13.30 6.80
N LEU A 83 -17.32 12.04 6.37
CA LEU A 83 -18.41 11.06 6.34
C LEU A 83 -19.02 10.82 7.73
N LEU A 84 -18.18 10.63 8.75
CA LEU A 84 -18.64 10.39 10.12
C LEU A 84 -19.45 11.56 10.68
N ALA A 85 -19.07 12.79 10.34
CA ALA A 85 -19.79 14.00 10.72
C ALA A 85 -21.14 14.14 9.99
N HIS A 86 -21.25 13.65 8.74
CA HIS A 86 -22.45 13.83 7.91
C HIS A 86 -23.42 12.64 7.95
N GLN A 87 -22.99 11.45 8.38
CA GLN A 87 -23.81 10.23 8.30
C GLN A 87 -25.17 10.32 9.02
N LYS A 88 -25.30 11.18 10.03
CA LYS A 88 -26.54 11.38 10.81
C LYS A 88 -27.30 12.66 10.43
N THR A 89 -26.82 13.40 9.43
CA THR A 89 -27.43 14.67 9.03
C THR A 89 -28.76 14.43 8.32
N ARG A 90 -29.81 15.17 8.74
CA ARG A 90 -31.15 15.06 8.16
C ARG A 90 -31.33 15.83 6.85
N SER A 91 -30.63 16.96 6.70
CA SER A 91 -30.68 17.81 5.51
C SER A 91 -29.30 17.87 4.86
N TRP A 92 -29.26 17.71 3.53
CA TRP A 92 -28.01 17.67 2.77
C TRP A 92 -28.02 18.78 1.73
N SER A 93 -26.95 19.60 1.73
CA SER A 93 -26.75 20.58 0.67
C SER A 93 -26.39 19.89 -0.65
N ALA A 94 -26.61 20.55 -1.78
CA ALA A 94 -26.18 20.03 -3.09
C ALA A 94 -24.65 19.78 -3.12
N GLN A 95 -23.88 20.62 -2.42
CA GLN A 95 -22.42 20.47 -2.30
C GLN A 95 -22.05 19.20 -1.53
N ASP A 96 -22.73 18.90 -0.42
CA ASP A 96 -22.50 17.69 0.36
C ASP A 96 -22.90 16.43 -0.41
N ILE A 97 -24.00 16.48 -1.16
CA ILE A 97 -24.42 15.38 -2.04
C ILE A 97 -23.35 15.10 -3.09
N ASN A 98 -22.85 16.14 -3.78
CA ASN A 98 -21.79 15.99 -4.77
C ASN A 98 -20.49 15.43 -4.16
N ARG A 99 -20.14 15.88 -2.94
CA ARG A 99 -18.96 15.36 -2.22
C ARG A 99 -19.14 13.89 -1.83
N LEU A 100 -20.30 13.50 -1.31
CA LEU A 100 -20.63 12.11 -1.00
C LEU A 100 -20.52 11.21 -2.24
N GLN A 101 -21.12 11.64 -3.36
CA GLN A 101 -21.06 10.93 -4.63
C GLN A 101 -19.63 10.75 -5.12
N LYS A 102 -18.80 11.81 -5.03
CA LYS A 102 -17.38 11.75 -5.40
C LYS A 102 -16.62 10.74 -4.54
N ILE A 103 -16.82 10.76 -3.21
CA ILE A 103 -16.19 9.79 -2.31
C ILE A 103 -16.65 8.38 -2.67
N CYS A 104 -17.94 8.13 -2.83
CA CYS A 104 -18.43 6.80 -3.18
C CYS A 104 -17.82 6.28 -4.49
N MET A 105 -17.77 7.13 -5.53
CA MET A 105 -17.13 6.80 -6.80
C MET A 105 -15.64 6.46 -6.63
N ASP A 106 -14.89 7.27 -5.87
CA ASP A 106 -13.46 7.02 -5.59
C ASP A 106 -13.24 5.67 -4.87
N TYR A 107 -14.22 5.24 -4.07
CA TYR A 107 -14.23 3.96 -3.35
C TYR A 107 -15.05 2.86 -4.04
N LYS A 108 -15.35 3.01 -5.35
CA LYS A 108 -16.08 2.04 -6.18
C LYS A 108 -17.42 1.60 -5.60
N MET A 109 -18.19 2.57 -5.11
CA MET A 109 -19.55 2.43 -4.62
C MET A 109 -20.47 3.43 -5.34
N THR A 110 -21.75 3.09 -5.44
CA THR A 110 -22.77 3.99 -5.97
C THR A 110 -23.56 4.58 -4.81
N CYS A 111 -23.67 5.91 -4.74
CA CYS A 111 -24.41 6.63 -3.71
C CYS A 111 -25.36 7.63 -4.37
N ASN A 112 -26.56 7.19 -4.74
CA ASN A 112 -27.53 8.06 -5.42
C ASN A 112 -28.08 9.14 -4.49
N SER A 113 -28.29 8.79 -3.22
CA SER A 113 -28.70 9.73 -2.18
C SER A 113 -28.17 9.30 -0.81
N PRO A 114 -28.02 10.21 0.16
CA PRO A 114 -27.58 9.89 1.53
C PRO A 114 -28.41 8.78 2.21
N LYS A 115 -29.72 8.71 1.90
CA LYS A 115 -30.64 7.70 2.46
C LYS A 115 -30.41 6.29 1.93
N GLN A 116 -29.80 6.15 0.75
CA GLN A 116 -29.53 4.87 0.09
C GLN A 116 -28.09 4.38 0.31
N VAL A 117 -27.28 5.11 1.07
CA VAL A 117 -25.89 4.72 1.34
C VAL A 117 -25.84 3.60 2.38
N SER A 118 -25.15 2.52 2.02
CA SER A 118 -24.69 1.54 3.01
C SER A 118 -23.51 2.13 3.79
N TRP A 119 -23.80 2.84 4.88
CA TRP A 119 -22.81 3.59 5.66
C TRP A 119 -21.71 2.70 6.25
N SER A 120 -22.07 1.51 6.73
CA SER A 120 -21.10 0.54 7.26
C SER A 120 -20.13 0.06 6.17
N GLN A 121 -20.63 -0.22 4.96
CA GLN A 121 -19.82 -0.62 3.82
C GLN A 121 -18.95 0.53 3.31
N LEU A 122 -19.49 1.75 3.25
CA LEU A 122 -18.71 2.92 2.86
C LEU A 122 -17.58 3.15 3.86
N LEU A 123 -17.88 3.15 5.16
CA LEU A 123 -16.88 3.34 6.21
C LEU A 123 -15.91 2.15 6.32
N SER A 124 -16.23 0.94 5.87
CA SER A 124 -15.25 -0.15 5.81
C SER A 124 -14.23 0.06 4.68
N ARG A 125 -14.62 0.76 3.60
CA ARG A 125 -13.74 1.14 2.49
C ARG A 125 -12.95 2.41 2.74
N VAL A 126 -13.59 3.44 3.30
CA VAL A 126 -12.97 4.75 3.60
C VAL A 126 -12.25 4.71 4.96
N ASP A 127 -11.17 3.94 5.02
CA ASP A 127 -10.26 3.94 6.17
C ASP A 127 -8.81 3.86 5.73
N ILE A 128 -7.92 4.36 6.59
CA ILE A 128 -6.48 4.34 6.37
C ILE A 128 -5.98 2.88 6.31
N VAL A 129 -4.85 2.70 5.64
CA VAL A 129 -4.07 1.46 5.74
C VAL A 129 -2.78 1.82 6.47
N PRO A 130 -2.47 1.22 7.64
CA PRO A 130 -1.34 1.64 8.46
C PRO A 130 -0.02 1.71 7.70
N THR A 131 0.79 2.72 7.99
CA THR A 131 2.04 2.99 7.29
C THR A 131 2.99 1.81 7.35
N HIS A 132 3.17 1.22 8.54
CA HIS A 132 3.95 -0.01 8.70
C HIS A 132 3.44 -1.15 7.84
N PHE A 133 2.13 -1.30 7.68
CA PHE A 133 1.55 -2.37 6.87
C PHE A 133 1.90 -2.17 5.38
N VAL A 134 1.63 -0.99 4.83
CA VAL A 134 1.91 -0.70 3.41
C VAL A 134 3.41 -0.72 3.12
N ALA A 135 4.24 -0.15 4.00
CA ALA A 135 5.70 -0.12 3.84
C ALA A 135 6.32 -1.53 3.91
N THR A 136 5.82 -2.40 4.80
CA THR A 136 6.25 -3.80 4.89
C THR A 136 6.00 -4.53 3.58
N GLN A 137 4.79 -4.40 3.02
CA GLN A 137 4.46 -5.05 1.76
C GLN A 137 5.22 -4.43 0.59
N ALA A 138 5.37 -3.10 0.54
CA ALA A 138 6.18 -2.45 -0.48
C ALA A 138 7.62 -2.98 -0.46
N ALA A 139 8.23 -3.11 0.73
CA ALA A 139 9.58 -3.64 0.90
C ALA A 139 9.68 -5.12 0.46
N ALA A 140 8.73 -5.95 0.89
CA ALA A 140 8.65 -7.37 0.57
C ALA A 140 8.51 -7.61 -0.94
N GLU A 141 7.56 -6.95 -1.59
CA GLU A 141 7.21 -7.16 -2.99
C GLU A 141 8.24 -6.57 -3.97
N SER A 142 8.90 -5.48 -3.59
CA SER A 142 9.87 -4.79 -4.45
C SER A 142 11.33 -5.14 -4.16
N GLY A 143 11.60 -5.98 -3.16
CA GLY A 143 12.95 -6.23 -2.67
C GLY A 143 13.63 -4.93 -2.23
N TRP A 144 12.95 -4.15 -1.39
CA TRP A 144 13.38 -2.80 -0.99
C TRP A 144 13.63 -1.86 -2.18
N GLY A 145 12.72 -1.90 -3.16
CA GLY A 145 12.74 -1.07 -4.36
C GLY A 145 13.76 -1.49 -5.42
N THR A 146 14.50 -2.57 -5.23
CA THR A 146 15.55 -2.99 -6.17
C THR A 146 15.07 -3.92 -7.29
N SER A 147 13.83 -4.40 -7.24
CA SER A 147 13.30 -5.27 -8.30
C SER A 147 13.21 -4.53 -9.63
N GLU A 148 13.37 -5.28 -10.73
CA GLU A 148 13.24 -4.73 -12.07
C GLU A 148 11.87 -4.09 -12.30
N LEU A 149 10.81 -4.69 -11.77
CA LEU A 149 9.45 -4.18 -11.87
C LEU A 149 9.28 -2.83 -11.14
N ALA A 150 9.85 -2.70 -9.93
CA ALA A 150 9.82 -1.46 -9.18
C ALA A 150 10.58 -0.34 -9.93
N GLN A 151 11.75 -0.65 -10.48
CA GLN A 151 12.60 0.32 -11.16
C GLN A 151 12.07 0.72 -12.55
N LYS A 152 11.55 -0.24 -13.33
CA LYS A 152 11.16 -0.01 -14.72
C LYS A 152 9.70 0.38 -14.92
N ASN A 153 8.80 -0.08 -14.04
CA ASN A 153 7.37 0.21 -14.14
C ASN A 153 6.85 1.09 -12.99
N ASN A 154 7.72 1.54 -12.07
CA ASN A 154 7.33 2.17 -10.81
C ASN A 154 6.32 1.33 -10.01
N ASN A 155 6.35 0.00 -10.12
CA ASN A 155 5.34 -0.87 -9.54
C ASN A 155 5.91 -1.63 -8.35
N LEU A 156 5.68 -1.08 -7.15
CA LEU A 156 6.22 -1.60 -5.89
C LEU A 156 5.55 -2.89 -5.40
N PHE A 157 4.33 -3.16 -5.86
CA PHE A 157 3.43 -4.15 -5.25
C PHE A 157 3.06 -5.30 -6.18
N GLY A 158 3.78 -5.46 -7.29
CA GLY A 158 3.50 -6.55 -8.23
C GLY A 158 2.13 -6.46 -8.91
N MET A 159 1.52 -5.27 -8.99
CA MET A 159 0.15 -5.13 -9.49
C MET A 159 0.06 -5.54 -10.97
N ARG A 160 -0.70 -6.60 -11.26
CA ARG A 160 -0.93 -7.09 -12.63
C ARG A 160 -1.82 -6.14 -13.40
N CYS A 161 -1.63 -6.10 -14.72
CA CYS A 161 -2.57 -5.42 -15.60
C CYS A 161 -3.39 -6.42 -16.40
N GLY A 162 -4.68 -6.54 -16.06
CA GLY A 162 -5.59 -7.52 -16.69
C GLY A 162 -5.94 -7.24 -18.15
N SER A 163 -5.86 -5.98 -18.60
CA SER A 163 -6.21 -5.56 -19.97
C SER A 163 -5.05 -4.92 -20.75
N CYS A 164 -3.84 -4.86 -20.17
CA CYS A 164 -2.65 -4.41 -20.88
C CYS A 164 -2.12 -5.53 -21.77
N GLY A 165 -2.80 -5.79 -22.88
CA GLY A 165 -2.27 -6.66 -23.93
C GLY A 165 -0.92 -6.13 -24.40
N LYS A 166 0.14 -6.94 -24.26
CA LYS A 166 1.56 -6.82 -24.72
C LYS A 166 2.31 -5.49 -24.56
N THR A 167 1.66 -4.38 -24.24
CA THR A 167 2.21 -3.03 -24.17
C THR A 167 1.47 -2.24 -23.09
N LYS A 168 2.10 -2.19 -21.92
CA LYS A 168 2.28 -1.02 -21.06
C LYS A 168 3.28 -1.46 -19.98
N GLY A 169 4.52 -0.99 -20.11
CA GLY A 169 5.63 -1.27 -19.18
C GLY A 169 6.80 -2.01 -19.81
N LYS A 170 8.02 -1.73 -19.33
CA LYS A 170 9.21 -2.48 -19.78
C LYS A 170 9.14 -3.93 -19.28
N VAL A 171 8.50 -4.18 -18.13
CA VAL A 171 8.12 -5.52 -17.66
C VAL A 171 6.67 -5.80 -18.05
N LYS A 172 6.44 -6.79 -18.92
CA LYS A 172 5.13 -7.12 -19.51
C LYS A 172 4.21 -7.80 -18.49
N GLY A 173 2.90 -7.58 -18.62
CA GLY A 173 1.86 -8.20 -17.78
C GLY A 173 1.58 -7.49 -16.46
N TYR A 174 2.34 -6.44 -16.15
CA TYR A 174 2.19 -5.62 -14.94
C TYR A 174 1.77 -4.20 -15.28
N SER A 175 1.10 -3.57 -14.32
CA SER A 175 0.76 -2.15 -14.42
C SER A 175 2.03 -1.29 -14.41
N VAL A 176 1.94 -0.13 -15.08
CA VAL A 176 2.94 0.94 -15.05
C VAL A 176 2.35 2.14 -14.39
N TYR A 177 3.14 2.76 -13.52
CA TYR A 177 2.78 4.00 -12.88
C TYR A 177 3.71 5.12 -13.35
N HIS A 178 3.14 6.32 -13.54
CA HIS A 178 3.92 7.50 -13.91
C HIS A 178 4.81 7.99 -12.75
N SER A 179 4.54 7.52 -11.53
CA SER A 179 5.34 7.77 -10.35
C SER A 179 5.16 6.72 -9.25
N ILE A 180 6.05 6.74 -8.26
CA ILE A 180 5.92 5.92 -7.03
C ILE A 180 4.65 6.29 -6.26
N ASP A 181 4.31 7.57 -6.17
CA ASP A 181 3.05 8.03 -5.61
C ASP A 181 1.84 7.35 -6.23
N ALA A 182 1.78 7.30 -7.56
CA ALA A 182 0.69 6.65 -8.27
C ALA A 182 0.61 5.14 -7.98
N SER A 183 1.76 4.47 -7.81
CA SER A 183 1.79 3.06 -7.41
C SER A 183 1.26 2.84 -6.00
N VAL A 184 1.71 3.64 -5.02
CA VAL A 184 1.26 3.55 -3.62
C VAL A 184 -0.24 3.83 -3.53
N ILE A 185 -0.72 4.91 -4.18
CA ILE A 185 -2.14 5.27 -4.20
C ILE A 185 -2.98 4.19 -4.87
N ALA A 186 -2.54 3.65 -6.02
CA ALA A 186 -3.26 2.57 -6.70
C ALA A 186 -3.38 1.32 -5.83
N TYR A 187 -2.31 0.97 -5.12
CA TYR A 187 -2.29 -0.15 -4.20
C TYR A 187 -3.22 0.05 -3.00
N MET A 188 -3.15 1.19 -2.31
CA MET A 188 -4.02 1.49 -1.18
C MET A 188 -5.49 1.55 -1.61
N LYS A 189 -5.80 2.12 -2.78
CA LYS A 189 -7.14 2.07 -3.38
C LYS A 189 -7.58 0.63 -3.66
N ASN A 190 -6.69 -0.23 -4.14
CA ASN A 190 -6.99 -1.64 -4.37
C ASN A 190 -7.37 -2.34 -3.06
N LEU A 191 -6.59 -2.18 -1.98
CA LEU A 191 -6.90 -2.71 -0.65
C LEU A 191 -8.24 -2.19 -0.10
N ASN A 192 -8.56 -0.93 -0.37
CA ASN A 192 -9.78 -0.28 0.11
C ASN A 192 -11.03 -0.58 -0.73
N THR A 193 -10.92 -1.13 -1.94
CA THR A 193 -12.08 -1.26 -2.84
C THR A 193 -12.29 -2.64 -3.42
N HIS A 194 -11.23 -3.43 -3.60
CA HIS A 194 -11.35 -4.72 -4.28
C HIS A 194 -11.95 -5.78 -3.36
N ARG A 195 -12.87 -6.59 -3.89
CA ARG A 195 -13.63 -7.60 -3.12
C ARG A 195 -12.75 -8.63 -2.40
N ALA A 196 -11.59 -8.98 -2.98
CA ALA A 196 -10.66 -9.95 -2.38
C ALA A 196 -10.14 -9.49 -1.00
N TYR A 197 -10.12 -8.19 -0.72
CA TYR A 197 -9.60 -7.63 0.54
C TYR A 197 -10.71 -7.25 1.53
N GLU A 198 -11.89 -7.89 1.43
CA GLU A 198 -12.97 -7.66 2.38
C GLU A 198 -12.56 -8.05 3.81
N SER A 199 -11.84 -9.17 4.00
CA SER A 199 -11.35 -9.59 5.32
C SER A 199 -10.45 -8.54 5.96
N LEU A 200 -9.58 -7.91 5.16
CA LEU A 200 -8.70 -6.84 5.60
C LEU A 200 -9.51 -5.60 6.04
N ARG A 201 -10.53 -5.22 5.26
CA ARG A 201 -11.45 -4.12 5.62
C ARG A 201 -12.23 -4.41 6.89
N SER A 202 -12.78 -5.61 7.02
CA SER A 202 -13.48 -6.06 8.23
C SER A 202 -12.57 -6.05 9.45
N SER A 203 -11.32 -6.50 9.32
CA SER A 203 -10.33 -6.44 10.41
C SER A 203 -10.09 -5.00 10.86
N ARG A 204 -9.94 -4.04 9.93
CA ARG A 204 -9.83 -2.61 10.29
C ARG A 204 -11.09 -2.10 10.98
N ALA A 205 -12.27 -2.39 10.43
CA ALA A 205 -13.54 -1.96 11.02
C ALA A 205 -13.73 -2.47 12.46
N THR A 206 -13.40 -3.75 12.71
CA THR A 206 -13.42 -4.34 14.06
C THR A 206 -12.42 -3.64 14.98
N GLN A 207 -11.20 -3.37 14.52
CA GLN A 207 -10.21 -2.68 15.36
C GLN A 207 -10.64 -1.26 15.73
N ARG A 208 -11.37 -0.56 14.85
CA ARG A 208 -11.92 0.77 15.14
C ARG A 208 -12.92 0.79 16.31
N THR A 209 -13.59 -0.32 16.63
CA THR A 209 -14.50 -0.37 17.79
C THR A 209 -13.76 -0.26 19.12
N THR A 210 -12.45 -0.57 19.13
CA THR A 210 -11.63 -0.60 20.35
C THR A 210 -10.92 0.73 20.65
N GLN A 211 -11.12 1.78 19.84
CA GLN A 211 -10.47 3.10 19.93
C GLN A 211 -8.92 3.08 19.98
N LYS A 212 -8.29 1.96 19.64
CA LYS A 212 -6.84 1.83 19.56
C LYS A 212 -6.34 2.10 18.14
N PRO A 213 -5.05 2.47 17.96
CA PRO A 213 -4.42 2.47 16.65
C PRO A 213 -4.57 1.11 15.97
N LEU A 214 -4.70 1.12 14.64
CA LEU A 214 -4.77 -0.11 13.86
C LEU A 214 -3.47 -0.90 14.04
N ASN A 215 -3.60 -2.16 14.41
CA ASN A 215 -2.50 -3.09 14.65
C ASN A 215 -2.11 -3.79 13.34
N THR A 216 -0.93 -3.46 12.82
CA THR A 216 -0.35 -4.03 11.60
C THR A 216 -0.23 -5.55 11.64
N SER A 217 0.20 -6.12 12.76
CA SER A 217 0.35 -7.57 12.91
C SER A 217 -1.00 -8.29 12.72
N LYS A 218 -2.08 -7.78 13.35
CA LYS A 218 -3.44 -8.29 13.12
C LYS A 218 -3.91 -8.13 11.68
N LEU A 219 -3.49 -7.07 10.98
CA LEU A 219 -3.85 -6.90 9.57
C LEU A 219 -3.14 -7.91 8.66
N ILE A 220 -1.88 -8.25 8.97
CA ILE A 220 -1.13 -9.31 8.27
C ILE A 220 -1.86 -10.65 8.44
N ASP A 221 -2.34 -10.97 9.65
CA ASP A 221 -3.08 -12.21 9.90
C ASP A 221 -4.37 -12.32 9.08
N ASN A 222 -4.98 -11.18 8.71
CA ASN A 222 -6.26 -11.11 8.01
C ASN A 222 -6.13 -10.86 6.49
N LEU A 223 -4.94 -11.08 5.93
CA LEU A 223 -4.61 -10.81 4.53
C LEU A 223 -5.03 -11.96 3.58
N ASN A 224 -6.25 -12.46 3.77
CA ASN A 224 -6.79 -13.59 3.00
C ASN A 224 -6.90 -13.25 1.51
N GLY A 225 -6.56 -14.21 0.65
CA GLY A 225 -6.67 -14.07 -0.80
C GLY A 225 -5.70 -13.06 -1.44
N TYR A 226 -4.74 -12.54 -0.67
CA TYR A 226 -3.68 -11.67 -1.21
C TYR A 226 -2.61 -12.47 -1.94
N SER A 227 -2.12 -13.56 -1.34
CA SER A 227 -1.13 -14.46 -1.94
C SER A 227 -1.66 -15.89 -1.97
N GLU A 228 -1.30 -16.62 -3.03
CA GLU A 228 -1.57 -18.06 -3.17
C GLU A 228 -0.87 -18.89 -2.09
N LEU A 229 0.20 -18.35 -1.51
CA LEU A 229 0.95 -18.95 -0.40
C LEU A 229 0.24 -18.83 0.96
N GLY A 230 -0.83 -18.04 1.05
CA GLY A 230 -1.64 -17.90 2.25
C GLY A 230 -0.83 -17.62 3.52
N ALA A 231 -0.91 -18.52 4.50
CA ALA A 231 -0.28 -18.36 5.81
C ALA A 231 1.26 -18.24 5.74
N ASP A 232 1.91 -18.86 4.75
CA ASP A 232 3.36 -18.79 4.59
C ASP A 232 3.82 -17.38 4.23
N TYR A 233 3.05 -16.72 3.35
CA TYR A 233 3.26 -15.32 3.02
C TYR A 233 3.01 -14.41 4.23
N ASN A 234 1.99 -14.69 5.04
CA ASN A 234 1.74 -13.93 6.28
C ASN A 234 2.91 -14.06 7.27
N ARG A 235 3.49 -15.25 7.43
CA ARG A 235 4.70 -15.45 8.26
C ARG A 235 5.88 -14.64 7.72
N TYR A 236 6.09 -14.64 6.41
CA TYR A 236 7.12 -13.82 5.78
C TYR A 236 6.90 -12.33 6.04
N LEU A 237 5.68 -11.82 5.89
CA LEU A 237 5.35 -10.43 6.20
C LEU A 237 5.58 -10.09 7.67
N HIS A 238 5.27 -10.99 8.61
CA HIS A 238 5.60 -10.79 10.02
C HIS A 238 7.11 -10.66 10.25
N GLN A 239 7.93 -11.45 9.57
CA GLN A 239 9.40 -11.31 9.66
C GLN A 239 9.88 -9.96 9.13
N VAL A 240 9.39 -9.55 7.95
CA VAL A 240 9.72 -8.24 7.37
C VAL A 240 9.24 -7.11 8.29
N PHE A 241 8.03 -7.18 8.81
CA PHE A 241 7.49 -6.16 9.70
C PHE A 241 8.28 -6.07 11.01
N ASN A 242 8.45 -7.20 11.72
CA ASN A 242 9.10 -7.22 13.02
C ASN A 242 10.56 -6.79 12.96
N GLY A 243 11.29 -7.21 11.91
CA GLY A 243 12.69 -6.84 11.72
C GLY A 243 12.92 -5.38 11.31
N ASN A 244 11.87 -4.64 10.92
CA ASN A 244 12.01 -3.29 10.38
C ASN A 244 11.07 -2.25 11.00
N LYS A 245 10.19 -2.62 11.95
CA LYS A 245 9.21 -1.72 12.55
C LYS A 245 9.80 -0.43 13.12
N GLN A 246 10.95 -0.53 13.80
CA GLN A 246 11.63 0.63 14.38
C GLN A 246 12.17 1.55 13.30
N LEU A 247 12.73 0.98 12.24
CA LEU A 247 13.22 1.74 11.10
C LEU A 247 12.11 2.51 10.39
N ILE A 248 10.94 1.88 10.24
CA ILE A 248 9.76 2.52 9.65
C ILE A 248 9.28 3.67 10.56
N SER A 249 9.21 3.46 11.88
CA SER A 249 8.80 4.50 12.83
C SER A 249 9.74 5.71 12.79
N GLN A 250 11.06 5.50 12.78
CA GLN A 250 12.05 6.58 12.70
C GLN A 250 11.84 7.45 11.46
N VAL A 251 11.63 6.83 10.29
CA VAL A 251 11.39 7.58 9.05
C VAL A 251 10.06 8.32 9.09
N GLN A 252 9.02 7.69 9.66
CA GLN A 252 7.71 8.30 9.82
C GLN A 252 7.73 9.53 10.73
N GLU A 253 8.45 9.48 11.86
CA GLU A 253 8.59 10.60 12.78
C GLU A 253 9.31 11.79 12.13
N LEU A 254 10.35 11.53 11.32
CA LEU A 254 11.07 12.56 10.57
C LEU A 254 10.22 13.22 9.48
N ALA A 255 9.28 12.47 8.87
CA ALA A 255 8.41 13.02 7.84
C ALA A 255 7.30 13.94 8.37
N ILE A 256 7.09 13.97 9.69
CA ILE A 256 6.07 14.79 10.37
C ILE A 256 6.66 16.13 10.85
N GLN A 257 7.98 16.23 10.96
CA GLN A 257 8.72 17.45 11.29
C GLN A 257 8.86 18.35 10.06
#